data_AF-A0A7Y3N7Q5-F1
#
_entry.id   AF-A0A7Y3N7Q5-F1
#
_cell.length_a   1.000
_cell.length_b   1.000
_cell.length_c   1.000
_cell.angle_alpha   90.00
_cell.angle_beta   90.00
_cell.angle_gamma   90.00
#
_symmetry.space_group_name_H-M   'P 1'
#
loop_
_entity.id
_entity.type
_entity.pdbx_description
1 polymer ?
#
loop_
_entity_poly.entity_id
_entity_poly.type
_entity_poly.pdbx_seq_one_letter_code
_entity_poly.pdbx_strand_id
1 'polypeptide(L)'
;MHVKPLLTVITPSYRNDYELVTDLCKSMDEFLQAPFKHLLIVPQADLALFSKLQSPSRIVLAEEDLLRPYGFRKFPFPKRIRIPGLIDLRFREQWYCRGVGRANGWVIQQLIKLSAPQLSESDIFMFIDSDNILFRPLDLAQLYDGGKVKLARKLMRPDMHSHFQWHENALSLL
;
A
#
# COMPACT_ATOMS: atom_id res chain seq x y z
N MET A 1 -18.67 -7.60 -27.81
CA MET A 1 -18.85 -6.52 -26.83
C MET A 1 -17.61 -6.51 -25.96
N HIS A 2 -16.83 -5.43 -25.91
CA HIS A 2 -15.70 -5.35 -24.98
C HIS A 2 -16.26 -5.03 -23.59
N VAL A 3 -16.16 -5.97 -22.65
CA VAL A 3 -16.48 -5.73 -21.24
C VAL A 3 -15.56 -4.62 -20.74
N LYS A 4 -16.11 -3.61 -20.05
CA LYS A 4 -15.26 -2.57 -19.43
C LYS A 4 -14.40 -3.21 -18.35
N PRO A 5 -13.08 -2.96 -18.32
CA PRO A 5 -12.20 -3.57 -17.34
C PRO A 5 -12.56 -3.10 -15.92
N LEU A 6 -12.48 -4.01 -14.97
CA LEU A 6 -12.66 -3.70 -13.55
C LEU A 6 -11.35 -3.16 -12.96
N LEU A 7 -11.44 -2.07 -12.20
CA LEU A 7 -10.31 -1.44 -11.50
C LEU A 7 -10.36 -1.74 -10.00
N THR A 8 -9.27 -2.28 -9.47
CA THR A 8 -9.02 -2.32 -8.03
C THR A 8 -7.83 -1.43 -7.67
N VAL A 9 -8.07 -0.45 -6.81
CA VAL A 9 -7.03 0.36 -6.16
C VAL A 9 -6.62 -0.31 -4.85
N ILE A 10 -5.32 -0.40 -4.58
CA ILE A 10 -4.78 -1.02 -3.37
C ILE A 10 -3.86 -0.02 -2.67
N THR A 11 -4.19 0.27 -1.42
CA THR A 11 -3.47 1.23 -0.58
C THR A 11 -3.14 0.59 0.77
N PRO A 12 -1.91 0.12 0.98
CA PRO A 12 -1.42 -0.17 2.33
C PRO A 12 -1.26 1.15 3.10
N SER A 13 -1.75 1.20 4.34
CA SER A 13 -1.62 2.38 5.21
C SER A 13 -1.50 1.95 6.67
N TYR A 14 -1.19 2.90 7.55
CA TYR A 14 -1.08 2.67 8.99
C TYR A 14 -1.39 3.96 9.76
N ARG A 15 -1.59 3.87 11.08
CA ARG A 15 -2.05 4.98 11.93
C ARG A 15 -1.43 6.36 11.67
N ASN A 16 -0.12 6.45 11.42
CA ASN A 16 0.51 7.77 11.28
C ASN A 16 0.17 8.44 9.94
N ASP A 17 -0.31 7.68 8.97
CA ASP A 17 -0.70 8.17 7.65
C ASP A 17 -2.22 8.39 7.57
N TYR A 18 -2.94 8.34 8.69
CA TYR A 18 -4.40 8.43 8.69
C TYR A 18 -4.93 9.72 8.05
N GLU A 19 -4.27 10.86 8.29
CA GLU A 19 -4.66 12.13 7.65
C GLU A 19 -4.35 12.10 6.15
N LEU A 20 -3.17 11.63 5.77
CA LEU A 20 -2.73 11.51 4.37
C LEU A 20 -3.68 10.63 3.56
N VAL A 21 -3.99 9.44 4.07
CA VAL A 21 -4.88 8.50 3.37
C VAL A 21 -6.32 8.98 3.37
N THR A 22 -6.72 9.81 4.34
CA THR A 22 -8.05 10.46 4.31
C THR A 22 -8.15 11.42 3.14
N ASP A 23 -7.09 12.18 2.85
CA ASP A 23 -7.06 13.10 1.71
C ASP A 23 -6.93 12.36 0.37
N LEU A 24 -6.12 11.28 0.31
CA LEU A 24 -6.13 10.36 -0.83
C LEU A 24 -7.55 9.84 -1.10
N CYS A 25 -8.22 9.35 -0.06
CA CYS A 25 -9.58 8.83 -0.13
C CYS A 25 -10.57 9.86 -0.71
N LYS A 26 -10.58 11.08 -0.18
CA LYS A 26 -11.42 12.17 -0.71
C LYS A 26 -11.11 12.46 -2.17
N SER A 27 -9.82 12.55 -2.51
CA SER A 27 -9.39 12.84 -3.88
C SER A 27 -9.77 11.75 -4.87
N MET A 28 -9.74 10.47 -4.47
CA MET A 28 -10.26 9.38 -5.30
C MET A 28 -11.77 9.47 -5.49
N ASP A 29 -12.51 9.77 -4.43
CA ASP A 29 -13.97 9.92 -4.53
C ASP A 29 -14.38 11.08 -5.48
N GLU A 30 -13.56 12.13 -5.53
CA GLU A 30 -13.78 13.28 -6.43
C GLU A 30 -13.29 13.04 -7.86
N PHE A 31 -12.09 12.47 -8.02
CA PHE A 31 -11.39 12.46 -9.31
C PHE A 31 -11.39 11.12 -10.03
N LEU A 32 -11.65 9.99 -9.37
CA LEU A 32 -11.64 8.68 -10.02
C LEU A 32 -12.99 8.41 -10.72
N GLN A 33 -13.10 8.82 -11.98
CA GLN A 33 -14.33 8.82 -12.78
C GLN A 33 -14.60 7.50 -13.49
N ALA A 34 -14.56 6.40 -12.74
CA ALA A 34 -14.90 5.07 -13.23
C ALA A 34 -15.43 4.19 -12.10
N PRO A 35 -16.16 3.09 -12.37
CA PRO A 35 -16.40 2.08 -11.35
C PRO A 35 -15.07 1.49 -10.86
N PHE A 36 -14.82 1.56 -9.56
CA PHE A 36 -13.63 0.99 -8.93
C PHE A 36 -13.95 0.36 -7.58
N LYS A 37 -13.06 -0.53 -7.13
CA LYS A 37 -12.97 -1.00 -5.75
C LYS A 37 -11.68 -0.49 -5.15
N HIS A 38 -11.72 0.10 -3.96
CA HIS A 38 -10.54 0.50 -3.21
C HIS A 38 -10.37 -0.42 -2.00
N LEU A 39 -9.26 -1.15 -1.96
CA LEU A 39 -8.83 -1.97 -0.83
C LEU A 39 -7.84 -1.14 0.00
N LEU A 40 -8.34 -0.60 1.11
CA LEU A 40 -7.53 0.10 2.10
C LEU A 40 -7.07 -0.90 3.16
N ILE A 41 -5.79 -1.25 3.13
CA ILE A 41 -5.24 -2.37 3.91
C ILE A 41 -4.42 -1.80 5.05
N VAL A 42 -4.78 -2.14 6.30
CA VAL A 42 -4.21 -1.53 7.50
C VAL A 42 -3.90 -2.59 8.56
N PRO A 43 -3.07 -2.28 9.57
CA PRO A 43 -2.92 -3.13 10.75
C PRO A 43 -4.26 -3.40 11.44
N GLN A 44 -4.47 -4.63 11.93
CA GLN A 44 -5.66 -5.04 12.68
C GLN A 44 -5.97 -4.08 13.84
N ALA A 45 -4.92 -3.64 14.55
CA ALA A 45 -5.03 -2.73 15.68
C ALA A 45 -5.56 -1.33 15.29
N ASP A 46 -5.48 -0.97 14.02
CA ASP A 46 -5.90 0.31 13.48
C ASP A 46 -7.24 0.22 12.72
N LEU A 47 -7.83 -0.97 12.51
CA LEU A 47 -9.11 -1.13 11.80
C LEU A 47 -10.21 -0.19 12.30
N ALA A 48 -10.37 -0.04 13.61
CA ALA A 48 -11.41 0.80 14.19
C ALA A 48 -11.21 2.29 13.89
N LEU A 49 -9.96 2.73 13.70
CA LEU A 49 -9.65 4.10 13.28
C LEU A 49 -10.05 4.30 11.81
N PHE A 50 -9.69 3.34 10.96
CA PHE A 50 -9.87 3.41 9.51
C PHE A 50 -11.27 3.04 9.03
N SER A 51 -12.08 2.33 9.82
CA SER A 51 -13.45 1.95 9.44
C SER A 51 -14.33 3.14 9.07
N LYS A 52 -14.02 4.33 9.59
CA LYS A 52 -14.66 5.61 9.24
C LYS A 52 -14.48 6.02 7.78
N LEU A 53 -13.48 5.46 7.10
CA LEU A 53 -13.20 5.71 5.69
C LEU A 53 -13.90 4.71 4.76
N GLN A 54 -14.67 3.74 5.28
CA GLN A 54 -15.45 2.84 4.41
C GLN A 54 -16.46 3.61 3.56
N SER A 55 -16.70 3.11 2.35
CA SER A 55 -17.68 3.66 1.41
C SER A 55 -18.18 2.54 0.48
N PRO A 56 -19.22 2.76 -0.34
CA PRO A 56 -19.68 1.75 -1.30
C PRO A 56 -18.58 1.22 -2.22
N SER A 57 -17.59 2.05 -2.54
CA SER A 57 -16.45 1.70 -3.38
C SER A 57 -15.20 1.34 -2.58
N ARG A 58 -15.20 1.42 -1.25
CA ARG A 58 -14.00 1.28 -0.40
C ARG A 58 -14.20 0.32 0.76
N ILE A 59 -13.36 -0.71 0.78
CA ILE A 59 -13.34 -1.72 1.84
C ILE A 59 -12.04 -1.56 2.63
N VAL A 60 -12.17 -1.55 3.95
CA VAL A 60 -11.03 -1.54 4.87
C VAL A 60 -10.75 -2.97 5.33
N LEU A 61 -9.53 -3.44 5.12
CA LEU A 61 -9.09 -4.81 5.41
C LEU A 61 -7.90 -4.82 6.36
N ALA A 62 -7.79 -5.86 7.18
CA ALA A 62 -6.62 -6.07 8.00
C ALA A 62 -5.51 -6.79 7.22
N GLU A 63 -4.28 -6.28 7.26
CA GLU A 63 -3.12 -6.98 6.69
C GLU A 63 -2.91 -8.36 7.32
N GLU A 64 -3.18 -8.51 8.61
CA GLU A 64 -3.08 -9.77 9.33
C GLU A 64 -4.02 -10.84 8.76
N ASP A 65 -5.24 -10.47 8.36
CA ASP A 65 -6.20 -11.41 7.80
C ASP A 65 -5.79 -11.89 6.41
N LEU A 66 -5.11 -11.04 5.63
CA LEU A 66 -4.58 -11.41 4.32
C LEU A 66 -3.37 -12.34 4.42
N LEU A 67 -2.56 -12.21 5.48
CA LEU A 67 -1.25 -12.85 5.59
C LEU A 67 -1.26 -14.10 6.47
N ARG A 68 -2.20 -14.20 7.42
CA ARG A 68 -2.35 -15.37 8.30
C ARG A 68 -2.49 -16.70 7.54
N PRO A 69 -3.24 -16.79 6.42
CA PRO A 69 -3.35 -18.03 5.64
C PRO A 69 -2.00 -18.53 5.12
N TYR A 70 -1.04 -17.63 4.91
CA TYR A 70 0.31 -17.93 4.40
C TYR A 70 1.35 -18.13 5.50
N GLY A 71 0.91 -18.31 6.76
CA GLY A 71 1.79 -18.60 7.89
C GLY A 71 2.54 -17.39 8.46
N PHE A 72 2.29 -16.19 7.94
CA PHE A 72 2.83 -14.96 8.52
C PHE A 72 2.09 -14.63 9.82
N ARG A 73 2.86 -14.27 10.85
CA ARG A 73 2.37 -13.86 12.16
C ARG A 73 3.13 -12.61 12.61
N LYS A 74 2.39 -11.60 13.03
CA LYS A 74 2.94 -10.36 13.59
C LYS A 74 3.40 -10.60 15.03
N PHE A 75 4.60 -10.15 15.38
CA PHE A 75 5.05 -10.20 16.77
C PHE A 75 4.33 -9.14 17.61
N PRO A 76 3.87 -9.47 18.83
CA PRO A 76 3.17 -8.53 19.70
C PRO A 76 4.15 -7.61 20.46
N PHE A 77 5.17 -7.08 19.79
CA PHE A 77 6.12 -6.17 20.44
C PHE A 77 5.51 -4.78 20.63
N PRO A 78 5.66 -4.16 21.82
CA PRO A 78 5.26 -2.77 22.01
C PRO A 78 6.09 -1.85 21.10
N LYS A 79 5.47 -0.83 20.49
CA LYS A 79 6.15 0.11 19.58
C LYS A 79 7.31 0.87 20.26
N ARG A 80 7.23 1.06 21.57
CA ARG A 80 8.28 1.69 22.39
C ARG A 80 8.28 1.11 23.79
N ILE A 81 9.46 0.78 24.31
CA ILE A 81 9.68 0.47 25.72
C ILE A 81 10.51 1.61 26.28
N ARG A 82 9.93 2.35 27.24
CA ARG A 82 10.61 3.47 27.90
C ARG A 82 10.63 3.24 29.41
N ILE A 83 11.81 3.09 29.97
CA ILE A 83 12.09 3.08 31.40
C ILE A 83 12.93 4.33 31.70
N PRO A 84 12.38 5.36 32.37
CA PRO A 84 13.08 6.61 32.66
C PRO A 84 14.45 6.36 33.30
N GLY A 85 15.49 7.00 32.76
CA GLY A 85 16.88 6.87 33.25
C GLY A 85 17.60 5.56 32.90
N LEU A 86 16.94 4.62 32.21
CA LEU A 86 17.50 3.30 31.91
C LEU A 86 17.43 2.95 30.42
N ILE A 87 16.24 2.94 29.82
CA ILE A 87 16.01 2.37 28.47
C ILE A 87 14.99 3.21 27.70
N ASP A 88 15.25 3.46 26.42
CA ASP A 88 14.29 4.05 25.48
C ASP A 88 14.41 3.37 24.11
N LEU A 89 13.72 2.23 23.95
CA LEU A 89 13.79 1.41 22.75
C LEU A 89 12.54 1.60 21.90
N ARG A 90 12.73 1.83 20.60
CA ARG A 90 11.65 1.82 19.61
C ARG A 90 11.72 0.54 18.81
N PHE A 91 10.62 -0.20 18.78
CA PHE A 91 10.51 -1.42 18.00
C PHE A 91 9.83 -1.09 16.68
N ARG A 92 10.48 -1.51 15.60
CA ARG A 92 9.82 -1.56 14.31
C ARG A 92 8.89 -2.76 14.28
N GLU A 93 7.89 -2.67 13.43
CA GLU A 93 7.01 -3.78 13.14
C GLU A 93 7.79 -4.99 12.64
N GLN A 94 7.45 -6.16 13.18
CA GLN A 94 8.11 -7.42 12.84
C GLN A 94 7.11 -8.54 12.69
N TRP A 95 7.37 -9.35 11.68
CA TRP A 95 6.61 -10.53 11.31
C TRP A 95 7.52 -11.74 11.27
N TYR A 96 6.92 -12.91 11.42
CA TYR A 96 7.59 -14.19 11.27
C TYR A 96 6.76 -15.13 10.42
N CYS A 97 7.43 -15.85 9.53
CA CYS A 97 6.86 -16.98 8.81
C CYS A 97 7.85 -18.15 8.86
N ARG A 98 7.37 -19.36 9.17
CA ARG A 98 8.23 -20.54 9.27
C ARG A 98 8.85 -20.85 7.90
N GLY A 99 10.18 -21.00 7.85
CA GLY A 99 10.92 -21.25 6.61
C GLY A 99 11.33 -19.99 5.84
N VAL A 100 10.65 -18.86 6.05
CA VAL A 100 11.03 -17.54 5.49
C VAL A 100 11.86 -16.73 6.49
N GLY A 101 11.54 -16.83 7.79
CA GLY A 101 12.20 -16.06 8.84
C GLY A 101 11.47 -14.76 9.19
N ARG A 102 12.24 -13.73 9.56
CA ARG A 102 11.70 -12.43 9.99
C ARG A 102 11.48 -11.50 8.81
N ALA A 103 10.33 -10.83 8.78
CA ALA A 103 10.03 -9.77 7.82
C ALA A 103 9.70 -8.46 8.58
N ASN A 104 10.04 -7.33 7.97
CA ASN A 104 9.66 -6.02 8.49
C ASN A 104 8.36 -5.54 7.81
N GLY A 105 7.73 -4.50 8.36
CA GLY A 105 6.47 -3.95 7.81
C GLY A 105 6.56 -3.53 6.34
N TRP A 106 7.72 -3.03 5.87
CA TRP A 106 7.89 -2.67 4.47
C TRP A 106 7.82 -3.87 3.53
N VAL A 107 8.49 -4.98 3.86
CA VAL A 107 8.40 -6.24 3.09
C VAL A 107 6.95 -6.73 3.05
N ILE A 108 6.24 -6.61 4.16
CA ILE A 108 4.85 -7.01 4.28
C ILE A 108 3.94 -6.18 3.37
N GLN A 109 4.14 -4.86 3.29
CA GLN A 109 3.44 -4.02 2.33
C GLN A 109 3.70 -4.45 0.88
N GLN A 110 4.93 -4.84 0.54
CA GLN A 110 5.23 -5.36 -0.81
C GLN A 110 4.53 -6.68 -1.09
N LEU A 111 4.49 -7.60 -0.11
CA LEU A 111 3.78 -8.88 -0.25
C LEU A 111 2.28 -8.68 -0.46
N ILE A 112 1.67 -7.71 0.23
CA ILE A 112 0.27 -7.33 0.05
C ILE A 112 0.02 -6.80 -1.37
N LYS A 113 0.91 -5.95 -1.89
CA LYS A 113 0.79 -5.46 -3.27
C LYS A 113 0.89 -6.62 -4.27
N LEU A 114 1.83 -7.55 -4.05
CA LEU A 114 2.00 -8.72 -4.90
C LEU A 114 0.85 -9.73 -4.81
N SER A 115 0.12 -9.78 -3.69
CA SER A 115 -1.04 -10.66 -3.52
C SER A 115 -2.32 -10.11 -4.14
N ALA A 116 -2.28 -8.94 -4.76
CA ALA A 116 -3.44 -8.28 -5.39
C ALA A 116 -4.36 -9.20 -6.22
N PRO A 117 -3.85 -10.12 -7.07
CA PRO A 117 -4.70 -11.03 -7.84
C PRO A 117 -5.55 -11.99 -6.99
N GLN A 118 -5.20 -12.18 -5.71
CA GLN A 118 -5.97 -13.00 -4.78
C GLN A 118 -7.05 -12.19 -4.04
N LEU A 119 -6.97 -10.85 -4.08
CA LEU A 119 -7.85 -9.95 -3.35
C LEU A 119 -9.04 -9.45 -4.20
N SER A 120 -8.93 -9.55 -5.52
CA SER A 120 -9.94 -9.09 -6.47
C SER A 120 -9.76 -9.78 -7.82
N GLU A 121 -10.86 -9.99 -8.54
CA GLU A 121 -10.87 -10.51 -9.92
C GLU A 121 -10.77 -9.37 -10.96
N SER A 122 -10.20 -8.24 -10.57
CA SER A 122 -10.10 -7.06 -11.45
C SER A 122 -9.07 -7.23 -12.56
N ASP A 123 -9.35 -6.66 -13.73
CA ASP A 123 -8.44 -6.64 -14.87
C ASP A 123 -7.25 -5.69 -14.65
N ILE A 124 -7.46 -4.64 -13.85
CA ILE A 124 -6.47 -3.58 -13.60
C ILE A 124 -6.30 -3.41 -12.10
N PHE A 125 -5.04 -3.43 -11.67
CA PHE A 125 -4.63 -3.09 -10.32
C PHE A 125 -3.84 -1.78 -10.31
N MET A 126 -4.27 -0.83 -9.48
CA MET A 126 -3.56 0.41 -9.23
C MET A 126 -3.05 0.40 -7.80
N PHE A 127 -1.73 0.41 -7.64
CA PHE A 127 -1.10 0.58 -6.34
C PHE A 127 -0.83 2.06 -6.12
N ILE A 128 -1.38 2.62 -5.05
CA ILE A 128 -1.17 4.01 -4.66
C ILE A 128 -0.76 4.05 -3.20
N ASP A 129 0.25 4.85 -2.89
CA ASP A 129 0.71 5.03 -1.51
C ASP A 129 -0.19 6.05 -0.79
N SER A 130 -0.28 5.96 0.53
CA SER A 130 -1.18 6.77 1.36
C SER A 130 -0.92 8.28 1.30
N ASP A 131 0.27 8.69 0.89
CA ASP A 131 0.74 10.08 0.79
C ASP A 131 0.49 10.73 -0.59
N ASN A 132 -0.25 10.04 -1.46
CA ASN A 132 -0.60 10.54 -2.78
C ASN A 132 -1.98 11.21 -2.78
N ILE A 133 -2.19 12.14 -3.72
CA ILE A 133 -3.50 12.74 -3.98
C ILE A 133 -3.77 12.77 -5.48
N LEU A 134 -5.02 12.55 -5.87
CA LEU A 134 -5.49 12.84 -7.22
C LEU A 134 -5.86 14.32 -7.27
N PHE A 135 -5.50 14.99 -8.37
CA PHE A 135 -5.74 16.43 -8.51
C PHE A 135 -6.43 16.80 -9.83
N ARG A 136 -6.77 15.80 -10.64
CA ARG A 136 -7.53 15.91 -11.90
C ARG A 136 -8.31 14.63 -12.14
N PRO A 137 -9.42 14.69 -12.89
CA PRO A 137 -10.17 13.50 -13.31
C PRO A 137 -9.26 12.41 -13.90
N LEU A 138 -9.49 11.19 -13.46
CA LEU A 138 -8.85 9.97 -13.92
C LEU A 138 -9.94 8.97 -14.32
N ASP A 139 -10.03 8.69 -15.62
CA ASP A 139 -10.92 7.67 -16.16
C ASP A 139 -10.17 6.38 -16.55
N LEU A 140 -10.92 5.33 -16.90
CA LEU A 140 -10.34 4.06 -17.35
C LEU A 140 -9.64 4.15 -18.71
N ALA A 141 -10.06 5.06 -19.60
CA ALA A 141 -9.45 5.23 -20.91
C ALA A 141 -8.02 5.79 -20.81
N GLN A 142 -7.70 6.49 -19.72
CA GLN A 142 -6.34 6.92 -19.39
C GLN A 142 -5.45 5.77 -18.88
N LEU A 143 -6.02 4.69 -18.35
CA LEU A 143 -5.29 3.55 -17.79
C LEU A 143 -5.24 2.34 -18.73
N TYR A 144 -6.18 2.24 -19.67
CA TYR A 144 -6.41 1.06 -20.47
C TYR A 144 -6.80 1.43 -21.90
N ASP A 145 -6.28 0.68 -22.87
CA ASP A 145 -6.61 0.83 -24.27
C ASP A 145 -6.56 -0.52 -24.99
N GLY A 146 -7.69 -0.91 -25.60
CA GLY A 146 -7.79 -2.06 -26.51
C GLY A 146 -7.20 -3.37 -25.99
N GLY A 147 -7.46 -3.77 -24.74
CA GLY A 147 -6.90 -5.00 -24.18
C GLY A 147 -5.65 -4.81 -23.33
N LYS A 148 -5.06 -3.60 -23.30
CA LYS A 148 -3.73 -3.37 -22.75
C LYS A 148 -3.75 -2.29 -21.67
N VAL A 149 -3.08 -2.58 -20.56
CA VAL A 149 -2.81 -1.58 -19.51
C VAL A 149 -1.73 -0.60 -20.01
N LYS A 150 -1.99 0.69 -19.86
CA LYS A 150 -1.01 1.75 -20.13
C LYS A 150 -0.06 1.83 -18.94
N LEU A 151 1.18 1.42 -19.16
CA LEU A 151 2.24 1.56 -18.16
C LEU A 151 2.98 2.88 -18.34
N ALA A 152 3.36 3.50 -17.22
CA ALA A 152 4.17 4.71 -17.25
C ALA A 152 5.51 4.43 -17.94
N ARG A 153 5.79 5.16 -19.02
CA ARG A 153 7.10 5.11 -19.68
C ARG A 153 7.98 6.21 -19.12
N LYS A 154 8.87 5.85 -18.20
CA LYS A 154 10.02 6.70 -17.83
C LYS A 154 11.20 6.29 -18.70
N LEU A 155 11.60 7.14 -19.64
CA LEU A 155 12.81 6.91 -20.43
C LEU A 155 14.01 6.97 -19.48
N MET A 156 14.63 5.82 -19.19
CA MET A 156 15.90 5.77 -18.49
C MET A 156 16.97 6.36 -19.39
N ARG A 157 17.57 7.47 -18.96
CA ARG A 157 18.67 8.12 -19.66
C ARG A 157 19.94 8.05 -18.80
N PRO A 158 21.13 8.01 -19.40
CA PRO A 158 22.40 7.90 -18.65
C PRO A 158 22.63 9.03 -17.63
N ASP A 159 22.00 10.19 -17.85
CA ASP A 159 22.07 11.39 -17.01
C ASP A 159 21.09 11.37 -15.83
N MET A 160 20.26 10.34 -15.68
CA MET A 160 19.30 10.24 -14.58
C MET A 160 19.99 9.85 -13.27
N HIS A 161 20.89 10.67 -12.73
CA HIS A 161 21.75 10.29 -11.61
C HIS A 161 21.08 10.21 -10.23
N SER A 162 19.78 10.48 -10.13
CA SER A 162 19.06 10.45 -8.85
C SER A 162 19.06 9.05 -8.20
N HIS A 163 19.09 7.98 -8.99
CA HIS A 163 19.26 6.62 -8.45
C HIS A 163 20.70 6.35 -7.99
N PHE A 164 21.71 6.94 -8.63
CA PHE A 164 23.10 6.87 -8.13
C PHE A 164 23.24 7.56 -6.79
N GLN A 165 22.61 8.73 -6.58
CA GLN A 165 22.57 9.37 -5.26
C GLN A 165 21.90 8.49 -4.20
N TRP A 166 20.84 7.75 -4.54
CA TRP A 166 20.23 6.79 -3.62
C TRP A 166 21.17 5.63 -3.29
N HIS A 167 21.93 5.13 -4.27
CA HIS A 167 22.96 4.10 -4.06
C HIS A 167 24.15 4.60 -3.23
N GLU A 168 24.67 5.80 -3.51
CA GLU A 168 25.77 6.43 -2.75
C GLU A 168 25.37 6.67 -1.30
N ASN A 169 24.15 7.17 -1.06
CA ASN A 169 23.62 7.35 0.29
C ASN A 169 23.40 6.02 1.02
N ALA A 170 23.09 4.93 0.32
CA ALA A 170 22.97 3.61 0.93
C ALA A 170 24.35 3.01 1.29
N LEU A 171 25.35 3.23 0.43
CA LEU A 171 26.73 2.78 0.65
C LEU A 171 27.43 3.56 1.75
N SER A 172 27.13 4.86 1.92
CA SER A 172 27.69 5.67 3.01
C SER A 172 27.15 5.30 4.39
N LEU A 173 26.13 4.44 4.45
CA LEU A 173 25.52 3.91 5.67
C LEU A 173 25.97 2.46 5.99
N LEU A 174 26.85 1.86 5.17
CA LEU A 174 27.50 0.56 5.39
C LEU A 174 28.96 0.74 5.81
#